data_AF-A0A7D4Y2P5-F1
#
_entry.id   AF-A0A7D4Y2P5-F1
#
_cell.length_a   1.000
_cell.length_b   1.000
_cell.length_c   1.000
_cell.angle_alpha   90.00
_cell.angle_beta   90.00
_cell.angle_gamma   90.00
#
_symmetry.space_group_name_H-M   'P 1'
#
loop_
_entity.id
_entity.type
_entity.pdbx_description
1 polymer ?
#
loop_
_entity_poly.entity_id
_entity_poly.type
_entity_poly.pdbx_seq_one_letter_code
_entity_poly.pdbx_strand_id
1 'polypeptide(L)'
;MTIFKEKVDEEYVTVSEAKEVLVDIEAERAEDEDRDLRYELARAIEHVNRFARLDADESRELVEELTELEQIDIPTAVKIADLLPEDRTELRSVFAQERYSLDGDELDDVLDVVAKYA
;
A
#
# COMPACT_ATOMS: atom_id res chain seq x y z
N MET A 1 11.27 -18.23 9.46
CA MET A 1 10.85 -18.78 10.76
C MET A 1 9.58 -18.06 11.15
N THR A 2 8.44 -18.75 11.20
CA THR A 2 7.23 -18.15 11.77
C THR A 2 7.17 -18.49 13.26
N ILE A 3 6.73 -17.54 14.07
CA ILE A 3 6.61 -17.67 15.54
C ILE A 3 5.38 -18.52 15.91
N PHE A 4 4.52 -18.81 14.91
CA PHE A 4 3.24 -19.46 15.05
C PHE A 4 3.27 -20.93 14.59
N LYS A 5 2.27 -21.71 15.02
CA LYS A 5 2.14 -23.12 14.63
C LYS A 5 1.75 -23.28 13.15
N GLU A 6 0.85 -22.43 12.68
CA GLU A 6 0.40 -22.33 11.29
C GLU A 6 -0.11 -20.91 11.03
N LYS A 7 -0.15 -20.52 9.76
CA LYS A 7 -0.69 -19.24 9.31
C LYS A 7 -2.08 -19.51 8.72
N VAL A 8 -3.10 -18.96 9.37
CA VAL A 8 -4.49 -19.14 8.96
C VAL A 8 -4.84 -18.19 7.82
N ASP A 9 -4.33 -16.96 7.87
CA ASP A 9 -4.63 -15.91 6.90
C ASP A 9 -3.49 -14.89 6.79
N GLU A 10 -3.43 -14.21 5.65
CA GLU A 10 -2.72 -12.95 5.43
C GLU A 10 -3.39 -12.14 4.33
N GLU A 11 -3.23 -10.84 4.47
CA GLU A 11 -3.54 -9.88 3.42
C GLU A 11 -2.40 -8.89 3.25
N TYR A 12 -2.33 -8.30 2.06
CA TYR A 12 -1.55 -7.11 1.82
C TYR A 12 -2.35 -5.88 2.23
N VAL A 13 -1.66 -4.88 2.76
CA VAL A 13 -2.22 -3.58 3.15
C VAL A 13 -1.42 -2.47 2.50
N THR A 14 -2.08 -1.38 2.15
CA THR A 14 -1.41 -0.17 1.65
C THR A 14 -0.70 0.57 2.78
N VAL A 15 0.18 1.52 2.42
CA VAL A 15 0.79 2.45 3.39
C VAL A 15 -0.27 3.28 4.12
N SER A 16 -1.38 3.59 3.44
CA SER A 16 -2.50 4.35 4.02
C SER A 16 -3.28 3.53 5.04
N GLU A 17 -3.59 2.27 4.77
CA GLU A 17 -4.22 1.39 5.75
C GLU A 17 -3.29 1.09 6.94
N ALA A 18 -2.00 0.87 6.66
CA ALA A 18 -1.00 0.69 7.69
C ALA A 18 -0.89 1.93 8.60
N LYS A 19 -1.15 3.14 8.08
CA LYS A 19 -1.18 4.37 8.88
C LYS A 19 -2.26 4.32 9.94
N GLU A 20 -3.49 3.94 9.60
CA GLU A 20 -4.58 3.87 10.58
C GLU A 20 -4.26 2.91 11.72
N VAL A 21 -3.80 1.70 11.36
CA VAL A 21 -3.38 0.70 12.35
C VAL A 21 -2.26 1.24 13.25
N LEU A 22 -1.27 1.93 12.68
CA LEU A 22 -0.14 2.47 13.44
C LEU A 22 -0.53 3.66 14.34
N VAL A 23 -1.50 4.47 13.91
CA VAL A 23 -2.03 5.60 14.71
C VAL A 23 -2.79 5.09 15.92
N ASP A 24 -3.65 4.08 15.76
CA ASP A 24 -4.35 3.45 16.88
C ASP A 24 -3.36 2.87 17.89
N ILE A 25 -2.35 2.18 17.38
CA ILE A 25 -1.26 1.60 18.18
C ILE A 25 -0.45 2.69 18.92
N GLU A 26 -0.23 3.85 18.30
CA GLU A 26 0.45 4.99 18.91
C GLU A 26 -0.39 5.56 20.05
N ALA A 27 -1.69 5.77 19.82
CA ALA A 27 -2.63 6.29 20.81
C ALA A 27 -2.72 5.38 22.05
N GLU A 28 -2.91 4.06 21.85
CA GLU A 28 -2.95 3.07 22.94
C GLU A 28 -1.68 3.08 23.79
N ARG A 29 -0.51 3.34 23.19
CA ARG A 29 0.77 3.38 23.93
C ARG A 29 1.02 4.71 24.61
N ALA A 30 0.53 5.82 24.05
CA ALA A 30 0.63 7.12 24.69
C ALA A 30 -0.16 7.20 26.01
N GLU A 31 -1.17 6.35 26.19
CA GLU A 31 -1.94 6.21 27.43
C GLU A 31 -1.19 5.46 28.55
N ASP A 32 -0.09 4.78 28.23
CA ASP A 32 0.74 4.02 29.17
C ASP A 32 2.08 4.74 29.39
N GLU A 33 2.17 5.54 30.46
CA GLU A 33 3.33 6.39 30.79
C GLU A 33 4.66 5.61 30.94
N ASP A 34 4.60 4.29 31.16
CA ASP A 34 5.77 3.41 31.27
C ASP A 34 6.15 2.73 29.94
N ARG A 35 5.37 2.91 28.86
CA ARG A 35 5.62 2.32 27.54
C ARG A 35 6.31 3.31 26.59
N ASP A 36 7.63 3.16 26.51
CA ASP A 36 8.41 3.86 25.50
C ASP A 36 8.11 3.30 24.09
N LEU A 37 7.88 4.19 23.10
CA LEU A 37 7.75 3.81 21.70
C LEU A 37 9.12 3.32 21.21
N ARG A 38 9.21 2.02 20.90
CA ARG A 38 10.42 1.47 20.28
C ARG A 38 10.80 2.26 19.03
N TYR A 39 12.10 2.42 18.82
CA TYR A 39 12.63 3.20 17.69
C TYR A 39 12.06 2.76 16.34
N GLU A 40 11.92 1.45 16.11
CA GLU A 40 11.39 0.92 14.85
C GLU A 40 9.92 1.31 14.63
N LEU A 41 9.12 1.32 15.69
CA LEU A 41 7.73 1.74 15.65
C LEU A 41 7.62 3.24 15.35
N ALA A 42 8.40 4.07 16.04
CA ALA A 42 8.44 5.51 15.78
C ALA A 42 8.84 5.82 14.33
N ARG A 43 9.81 5.08 13.77
CA ARG A 43 10.23 5.23 12.37
C ARG A 43 9.17 4.75 11.38
N ALA A 44 8.41 3.71 11.71
CA ALA A 44 7.29 3.26 10.90
C ALA A 44 6.17 4.31 10.87
N ILE A 45 5.81 4.87 12.04
CA ILE A 45 4.82 5.95 12.17
C ILE A 45 5.26 7.19 11.37
N GLU A 46 6.52 7.61 11.47
CA GLU A 46 7.06 8.72 10.66
C GLU A 46 6.94 8.44 9.16
N HIS A 47 7.23 7.21 8.73
CA HIS A 47 7.15 6.82 7.33
C HIS A 47 5.71 6.89 6.81
N VAL A 48 4.76 6.23 7.48
CA VAL A 48 3.37 6.22 7.04
C VAL A 48 2.75 7.61 7.09
N ASN A 49 3.11 8.46 8.06
CA ASN A 49 2.68 9.85 8.11
C ASN A 49 3.16 10.68 6.91
N ARG A 50 4.33 10.36 6.35
CA ARG A 50 4.89 11.05 5.18
C ARG A 50 4.37 10.51 3.86
N PHE A 51 4.15 9.20 3.76
CA PHE A 51 3.94 8.50 2.48
C PHE A 51 2.53 7.95 2.26
N ALA A 52 1.65 7.93 3.27
CA ALA A 52 0.22 7.70 3.03
C ALA A 52 -0.37 8.90 2.29
N ARG A 53 -0.57 8.74 0.98
CA ARG A 53 -1.07 9.81 0.09
C ARG A 53 -2.59 9.90 0.06
N LEU A 54 -3.25 8.76 0.17
CA LEU A 54 -4.70 8.61 0.27
C LEU A 54 -5.10 8.34 1.72
N ASP A 55 -6.38 8.46 2.05
CA ASP A 55 -6.90 7.80 3.26
C ASP A 55 -7.04 6.28 3.05
N ALA A 56 -7.32 5.55 4.13
CA ALA A 56 -7.35 4.08 4.07
C ALA A 56 -8.46 3.57 3.15
N ASP A 57 -9.66 4.16 3.25
CA ASP A 57 -10.82 3.78 2.44
C ASP A 57 -10.55 4.05 0.95
N GLU A 58 -10.09 5.25 0.59
CA GLU A 58 -9.70 5.58 -0.80
C GLU A 58 -8.61 4.65 -1.33
N SER A 59 -7.61 4.32 -0.51
CA SER A 59 -6.52 3.44 -0.92
C SER A 59 -7.00 2.00 -1.17
N ARG A 60 -7.98 1.53 -0.40
CA ARG A 60 -8.56 0.19 -0.56
C ARG A 60 -9.45 0.15 -1.79
N GLU A 61 -10.26 1.19 -2.03
CA GLU A 61 -11.08 1.32 -3.24
C GLU A 61 -10.23 1.31 -4.51
N LEU A 62 -9.11 2.06 -4.52
CA LEU A 62 -8.16 2.03 -5.63
C LEU A 62 -7.56 0.62 -5.86
N VAL A 63 -7.19 -0.08 -4.78
CA VAL A 63 -6.68 -1.46 -4.90
C VAL A 63 -7.75 -2.38 -5.50
N GLU A 64 -8.99 -2.27 -5.06
CA GLU A 64 -10.12 -3.06 -5.57
C GLU A 64 -10.31 -2.81 -7.08
N GLU A 65 -10.43 -1.56 -7.51
CA GLU A 65 -10.57 -1.19 -8.92
C GLU A 65 -9.39 -1.70 -9.78
N LEU A 66 -8.16 -1.56 -9.29
CA LEU A 66 -6.97 -2.03 -9.99
C LEU A 66 -6.96 -3.55 -10.17
N THR A 67 -7.42 -4.31 -9.17
CA THR A 67 -7.49 -5.78 -9.26
C THR A 67 -8.59 -6.31 -10.17
N GLU A 68 -9.51 -5.45 -10.65
CA GLU A 68 -10.45 -5.82 -11.71
C GLU A 68 -9.76 -5.97 -13.08
N LEU A 69 -8.59 -5.36 -13.26
CA LEU A 69 -7.76 -5.51 -14.44
C LEU A 69 -7.01 -6.84 -14.39
N GLU A 70 -7.22 -7.71 -15.40
CA GLU A 70 -6.73 -9.10 -15.40
C GLU A 70 -5.20 -9.23 -15.18
N GLN A 71 -4.44 -8.21 -15.53
CA GLN A 71 -2.99 -8.19 -15.47
C GLN A 71 -2.43 -7.76 -14.11
N ILE A 72 -3.28 -7.30 -13.19
CA ILE A 72 -2.88 -6.71 -11.91
C ILE A 72 -3.22 -7.65 -10.76
N ASP A 73 -2.20 -8.19 -10.11
CA ASP A 73 -2.38 -8.94 -8.87
C ASP A 73 -2.41 -8.00 -7.64
N ILE A 74 -2.91 -8.52 -6.51
CA ILE A 74 -3.06 -7.74 -5.27
C ILE A 74 -1.74 -7.06 -4.83
N PRO A 75 -0.57 -7.73 -4.81
CA PRO A 75 0.68 -7.08 -4.44
C PRO A 75 1.05 -5.90 -5.35
N THR A 76 0.79 -6.02 -6.66
CA THR A 76 1.04 -4.96 -7.63
C THR A 76 0.05 -3.81 -7.47
N ALA A 77 -1.24 -4.11 -7.27
CA ALA A 77 -2.27 -3.09 -7.00
C ALA A 77 -1.92 -2.25 -5.76
N VAL A 78 -1.54 -2.92 -4.66
CA VAL A 78 -1.09 -2.24 -3.43
C VAL A 78 0.14 -1.38 -3.71
N LYS A 79 1.09 -1.87 -4.52
CA LYS A 79 2.27 -1.08 -4.89
C LYS A 79 1.92 0.15 -5.74
N ILE A 80 0.97 0.03 -6.67
CA ILE A 80 0.49 1.15 -7.49
C ILE A 80 -0.21 2.17 -6.59
N ALA A 81 -1.09 1.73 -5.67
CA ALA A 81 -1.78 2.62 -4.73
C ALA A 81 -0.82 3.36 -3.78
N ASP A 82 0.27 2.71 -3.34
CA ASP A 82 1.32 3.36 -2.53
C ASP A 82 2.13 4.42 -3.30
N LEU A 83 2.30 4.23 -4.61
CA LEU A 83 3.21 5.03 -5.44
C LEU A 83 2.51 6.12 -6.24
N LEU A 84 1.24 5.91 -6.61
CA LEU A 84 0.43 6.79 -7.46
C LEU A 84 1.19 7.27 -8.70
N PRO A 85 1.60 6.35 -9.60
CA PRO A 85 2.38 6.71 -10.78
C PRO A 85 1.62 7.70 -11.68
N GLU A 86 2.29 8.77 -12.10
CA GLU A 86 1.68 9.85 -12.89
C GLU A 86 1.86 9.63 -14.40
N ASP A 87 2.80 8.75 -14.79
CA ASP A 87 3.08 8.46 -16.19
C ASP A 87 3.49 7.00 -16.46
N ARG A 88 3.52 6.63 -17.74
CA ARG A 88 3.85 5.27 -18.18
C ARG A 88 5.25 4.82 -17.79
N THR A 89 6.20 5.73 -17.61
CA THR A 89 7.57 5.42 -17.21
C THR A 89 7.61 5.02 -15.73
N GLU A 90 6.92 5.78 -14.89
CA GLU A 90 6.75 5.45 -13.48
C GLU A 90 6.01 4.12 -13.32
N LEU A 91 4.88 3.95 -14.00
CA LEU A 91 4.10 2.72 -13.93
C LEU A 91 4.91 1.50 -14.40
N ARG A 92 5.65 1.60 -15.52
CA ARG A 92 6.54 0.52 -15.98
C ARG A 92 7.58 0.11 -14.96
N SER A 93 7.98 1.02 -14.08
CA SER A 93 8.99 0.72 -13.05
C SER A 93 8.44 -0.23 -11.98
N VAL A 94 7.12 -0.25 -11.77
CA VAL A 94 6.45 -1.22 -10.88
C VAL A 94 6.54 -2.64 -11.46
N PHE A 95 6.39 -2.78 -12.79
CA PHE A 95 6.43 -4.07 -13.50
C PHE A 95 7.86 -4.53 -13.87
N ALA A 96 8.90 -3.80 -13.48
CA ALA A 96 10.26 -4.09 -13.95
C ALA A 96 10.80 -5.49 -13.57
N GLN A 97 10.24 -6.11 -12.53
CA GLN A 97 10.56 -7.49 -12.13
C GLN A 97 9.43 -8.49 -12.40
N GLU A 98 8.31 -8.02 -12.96
CA GLU A 98 7.16 -8.86 -13.23
C GLU A 98 7.34 -9.70 -14.49
N ARG A 99 6.67 -10.86 -14.53
CA ARG A 99 6.74 -11.76 -15.68
C ARG A 99 6.03 -11.21 -16.91
N TYR A 100 5.06 -10.34 -16.67
CA TYR A 100 4.23 -9.71 -17.69
C TYR A 100 4.63 -8.24 -17.84
N SER A 101 4.78 -7.80 -19.08
CA SER A 101 5.00 -6.40 -19.42
C SER A 101 3.73 -5.85 -20.06
N LEU A 102 3.13 -4.84 -19.43
CA LEU A 102 1.98 -4.15 -20.00
C LEU A 102 2.35 -3.45 -21.31
N ASP A 103 1.45 -3.53 -22.28
CA ASP A 103 1.55 -2.77 -23.51
C ASP A 103 1.13 -1.30 -23.34
N GLY A 104 1.08 -0.56 -24.44
CA GLY A 104 0.82 0.88 -24.40
C GLY A 104 -0.60 1.23 -23.92
N ASP A 105 -1.59 0.42 -24.30
CA ASP A 105 -3.00 0.66 -24.01
C ASP A 105 -3.32 0.15 -22.59
N GLU A 106 -2.77 -1.00 -22.20
CA GLU A 106 -2.91 -1.53 -20.83
C GLU A 106 -2.31 -0.59 -19.77
N LEU A 107 -1.20 0.10 -20.09
CA LEU A 107 -0.64 1.12 -19.22
C LEU A 107 -1.57 2.34 -19.07
N ASP A 108 -2.26 2.73 -20.14
CA ASP A 108 -3.20 3.85 -20.08
C ASP A 108 -4.43 3.47 -19.25
N ASP A 109 -4.96 2.26 -19.40
CA ASP A 109 -6.10 1.78 -18.63
C ASP A 109 -5.82 1.83 -17.11
N VAL A 110 -4.61 1.42 -16.70
CA VAL A 110 -4.18 1.50 -15.29
C VAL A 110 -4.06 2.95 -14.83
N LEU A 111 -3.44 3.82 -15.64
CA LEU A 111 -3.27 5.24 -15.30
C LEU A 111 -4.61 5.98 -15.21
N ASP A 112 -5.59 5.61 -16.05
CA ASP A 112 -6.94 6.17 -16.02
C ASP A 112 -7.68 5.81 -14.72
N VAL A 113 -7.42 4.63 -14.14
CA VAL A 113 -7.91 4.27 -12.80
C VAL A 113 -7.22 5.10 -11.72
N VAL A 114 -5.88 5.16 -11.73
CA VAL A 114 -5.09 5.94 -10.75
C VAL A 114 -5.48 7.42 -10.75
N ALA A 115 -5.74 8.00 -11.92
CA ALA A 115 -6.09 9.41 -12.09
C ALA A 115 -7.41 9.81 -11.41
N LYS A 116 -8.27 8.85 -11.02
CA LYS A 116 -9.49 9.13 -10.24
C LYS A 116 -9.18 9.53 -8.78
N TYR A 117 -8.01 9.14 -8.28
CA TYR A 117 -7.58 9.27 -6.88
C TYR A 117 -6.41 10.26 -6.68
N ALA A 118 -5.87 10.81 -7.77
CA ALA A 118 -4.68 11.67 -7.76
C ALA A 118 -5.00 13.18 -7.79
#